data_AF-A0A7K5J583-F1
#
_entry.id   AF-A0A7K5J583-F1
#
_cell.length_a   1.000
_cell.length_b   1.000
_cell.length_c   1.000
_cell.angle_alpha   90.00
_cell.angle_beta   90.00
_cell.angle_gamma   90.00
#
_symmetry.space_group_name_H-M   'P 1'
#
loop_
_entity.id
_entity.type
_entity.pdbx_description
1 polymer ?
#
loop_
_entity_poly.entity_id
_entity_poly.type
_entity_poly.pdbx_seq_one_letter_code
_entity_poly.pdbx_strand_id
1 'polypeptide(L)' 'FLTVAVGRAQVEQEPALETTEGTGINISCSHPKIQARDYIYWYRQIPGRGLEFLLSAFQGVRDLP' A
#
# COMPACT_ATOMS: atom_id res chain seq x y z
N PHE A 1 27.58 17.89 -3.14
CA PHE A 1 26.92 16.58 -2.98
C PHE A 1 25.51 16.83 -2.44
N LEU A 2 24.47 16.58 -3.24
CA LEU A 2 23.09 16.69 -2.81
C LEU A 2 22.73 15.41 -2.04
N THR A 3 22.60 15.50 -0.72
CA THR A 3 22.09 14.42 0.11
C THR A 3 20.58 14.34 -0.05
N VAL A 4 20.11 13.36 -0.83
CA VAL A 4 18.68 12.99 -0.81
C VAL A 4 18.42 12.29 0.52
N ALA A 5 17.72 12.96 1.42
CA ALA A 5 17.19 12.31 2.61
C ALA A 5 16.07 11.37 2.18
N VAL A 6 16.36 10.06 2.16
CA VAL A 6 15.32 9.04 2.04
C VAL A 6 14.49 9.10 3.31
N GLY A 7 13.31 9.73 3.24
CA GLY A 7 12.30 9.57 4.28
C GLY A 7 11.97 8.09 4.38
N ARG A 8 12.26 7.45 5.51
CA ARG A 8 11.86 6.06 5.72
C ARG A 8 10.33 6.01 5.71
N ALA A 9 9.76 5.44 4.65
CA ALA A 9 8.36 5.04 4.66
C ALA A 9 8.12 4.21 5.92
N GLN A 10 7.04 4.51 6.65
CA GLN A 10 6.68 3.76 7.87
C GLN A 10 6.07 2.39 7.52
N VAL A 11 5.88 2.12 6.23
CA VAL A 11 5.33 0.89 5.66
C VAL A 11 6.35 0.20 4.78
N GLU A 12 6.36 -1.13 4.83
CA GLU A 12 7.16 -1.98 3.93
C GLU A 12 6.22 -2.82 3.08
N GLN A 13 6.44 -2.81 1.77
CA GLN A 13 5.69 -3.60 0.79
C GLN A 13 6.68 -4.24 -0.18
N GLU A 14 6.27 -5.35 -0.80
CA GLU A 14 7.04 -5.91 -1.90
C GLU A 14 7.10 -4.90 -3.06
N PRO A 15 8.29 -4.58 -3.59
CA PRO A 15 8.46 -3.51 -4.56
C PRO A 15 7.88 -3.85 -5.94
N ALA A 16 7.79 -5.13 -6.28
CA ALA A 16 7.27 -5.61 -7.55
C ALA A 16 6.76 -7.04 -7.40
N LEU A 17 5.74 -7.37 -8.20
CA LEU A 17 5.22 -8.72 -8.35
C LEU A 17 4.85 -8.92 -9.82
N GLU A 18 5.33 -10.00 -10.42
CA GLU A 18 4.92 -10.42 -11.77
C GLU A 18 4.01 -11.64 -11.67
N THR A 19 2.94 -11.64 -12.44
CA THR A 19 1.96 -12.73 -12.46
C THR A 19 1.36 -12.89 -13.85
N THR A 20 0.66 -14.00 -14.07
CA THR A 20 -0.09 -14.24 -15.29
C THR A 20 -1.46 -13.57 -15.26
N GLU A 21 -1.96 -13.18 -16.42
CA GLU A 21 -3.30 -12.60 -16.55
C GLU A 21 -4.37 -13.56 -16.01
N GLY A 22 -5.33 -13.01 -15.25
CA GLY A 22 -6.39 -13.79 -14.59
C GLY A 22 -5.98 -14.44 -13.27
N THR A 23 -4.72 -14.34 -12.85
CA THR A 23 -4.26 -14.82 -11.54
C THR A 23 -4.53 -13.78 -10.46
N GLY A 24 -5.22 -14.20 -9.39
CA GLY A 24 -5.39 -13.37 -8.20
C GLY A 24 -4.05 -13.19 -7.46
N ILE A 25 -3.79 -11.98 -6.97
CA ILE A 25 -2.57 -11.65 -6.23
C ILE A 25 -2.89 -11.18 -4.81
N ASN A 26 -1.93 -11.39 -3.91
CA ASN A 26 -1.95 -10.84 -2.56
C ASN A 26 -0.83 -9.81 -2.43
N ILE A 27 -1.19 -8.55 -2.21
CA ILE A 27 -0.22 -7.49 -1.93
C ILE A 27 -0.15 -7.32 -0.41
N SER A 28 1.04 -7.53 0.16
CA SER A 28 1.27 -7.43 1.60
C SER A 28 1.87 -6.09 1.98
N CYS A 29 1.50 -5.60 3.17
CA CYS A 29 2.05 -4.39 3.77
C CYS A 29 2.36 -4.68 5.24
N SER A 30 3.59 -4.38 5.66
CA SER A 30 3.99 -4.34 7.07
C SER A 30 4.00 -2.88 7.54
N HIS A 31 3.46 -2.60 8.71
CA HIS A 31 3.57 -1.27 9.34
C HIS A 31 3.97 -1.47 10.82
N PRO A 32 5.27 -1.59 11.14
CA PRO A 32 5.73 -2.02 12.46
C PRO A 32 5.27 -1.16 13.64
N LYS A 33 4.94 0.10 13.39
CA LYS A 33 4.52 1.09 14.41
C LYS A 33 3.04 1.45 14.35
N ILE A 34 2.22 0.67 13.64
CA ILE A 34 0.80 0.99 13.48
C ILE A 34 0.03 0.75 14.78
N GLN A 35 -0.91 1.63 15.11
CA GLN A 35 -1.82 1.45 16.22
C GLN A 35 -3.13 0.79 15.74
N ALA A 36 -3.85 0.15 16.66
CA ALA A 36 -5.08 -0.58 16.37
C ALA A 36 -6.14 0.23 15.60
N ARG A 37 -6.19 1.55 15.82
CA ARG A 37 -7.16 2.49 15.24
C ARG A 37 -6.61 3.30 14.08
N ASP A 38 -5.36 3.07 13.68
CA ASP A 38 -4.80 3.72 12.51
C ASP A 38 -5.37 3.05 11.25
N TYR A 39 -5.79 3.89 10.30
CA TYR A 39 -6.27 3.42 9.01
C TYR A 39 -5.10 3.21 8.05
N ILE A 40 -5.10 2.08 7.37
CA ILE A 40 -4.30 1.81 6.18
C ILE A 40 -5.19 2.07 4.97
N TYR A 41 -4.78 3.00 4.12
CA TYR A 41 -5.45 3.31 2.87
C TYR A 41 -4.70 2.65 1.71
N TRP A 42 -5.43 1.90 0.90
CA TRP A 42 -4.89 1.24 -0.29
C TRP A 42 -5.31 2.02 -1.53
N TYR A 43 -4.33 2.33 -2.38
CA TYR A 43 -4.52 3.00 -3.64
C TYR A 43 -3.90 2.19 -4.78
N ARG A 44 -4.48 2.27 -5.97
CA ARG A 44 -3.80 1.85 -7.21
C ARG A 44 -3.47 3.06 -8.06
N GLN A 45 -2.31 3.01 -8.70
CA GLN A 45 -1.96 3.95 -9.77
C GLN A 45 -1.63 3.16 -11.03
N ILE A 46 -2.36 3.47 -12.10
CA ILE A 46 -2.02 3.01 -13.45
C ILE A 46 -1.21 4.13 -14.11
N PRO A 47 -0.11 3.83 -14.82
CA PRO A 47 0.66 4.85 -15.53
C PRO A 47 -0.23 5.77 -16.36
N GLY A 48 -0.06 7.09 -16.22
CA GLY A 48 -0.86 8.10 -16.91
C GLY A 48 -2.23 8.40 -16.27
N ARG A 49 -2.60 7.76 -15.16
CA ARG A 49 -3.84 8.02 -14.40
C ARG A 49 -3.55 8.58 -13.01
N GLY A 50 -4.56 9.22 -12.43
CA GLY A 50 -4.55 9.61 -11.03
C GLY A 50 -4.60 8.41 -10.07
N LEU A 51 -4.36 8.67 -8.79
CA LEU A 51 -4.55 7.67 -7.73
C LEU A 51 -6.02 7.28 -7.66
N GLU A 52 -6.28 5.97 -7.59
CA GLU A 52 -7.60 5.43 -7.38
C GLU A 52 -7.65 4.73 -6.03
N PHE A 53 -8.59 5.15 -5.18
CA PHE A 53 -8.81 4.56 -3.87
C PHE A 53 -9.44 3.18 -4.03
N LEU A 54 -8.88 2.19 -3.33
CA LEU A 54 -9.35 0.81 -3.36
C LEU A 54 -10.15 0.46 -2.13
N LEU A 55 -9.57 0.68 -0.95
CA LEU A 55 -10.16 0.34 0.35
C LEU A 55 -9.38 1.00 1.48
N SER A 56 -10.03 1.12 2.63
CA SER A 56 -9.37 1.45 3.91
C SER A 56 -9.56 0.31 4.89
N ALA A 57 -8.57 0.08 5.74
CA ALA A 57 -8.65 -0.97 6.74
C ALA A 57 -7.98 -0.52 8.04
N PHE A 58 -8.51 -0.96 9.16
CA PHE A 58 -7.83 -0.91 10.45
C PHE A 58 -7.93 -2.31 11.10
N GLN A 59 -7.45 -2.46 12.33
CA GLN A 59 -7.39 -3.78 12.95
C GLN A 59 -8.75 -4.49 12.97
N GLY A 60 -8.86 -5.59 12.21
CA GLY A 60 -10.06 -6.44 12.15
C GLY A 60 -11.19 -5.92 11.26
N VAL A 61 -11.05 -4.75 10.64
CA VAL A 61 -12.11 -4.10 9.85
C VAL A 61 -11.56 -3.64 8.50
N ARG A 62 -12.34 -3.87 7.44
CA ARG A 62 -12.05 -3.41 6.09
C ARG A 62 -13.29 -2.73 5.53
N ASP A 63 -13.10 -1.53 5.03
CA ASP A 63 -14.13 -0.69 4.45
C ASP A 63 -13.84 -0.53 2.95
N LEU A 64 -14.85 -0.82 2.13
CA LEU A 64 -14.83 -0.58 0.69
C LEU A 64 -15.49 0.78 0.39
N PRO A 65 -15.11 1.44 -0.72
CA PRO A 65 -15.75 2.67 -1.18
C PRO A 65 -17.27 2.54 -1.38
#